data_AF-A0A6P0NJF2-F1
#
_entry.id   AF-A0A6P0NJF2-F1
#
_cell.length_a   1.000
_cell.length_b   1.000
_cell.length_c   1.000
_cell.angle_alpha   90.00
_cell.angle_beta   90.00
_cell.angle_gamma   90.00
#
_symmetry.space_group_name_H-M   'P 1'
#
loop_
_entity.id
_entity.type
_entity.pdbx_description
1 polymer ?
#
loop_
_entity_poly.entity_id
_entity_poly.type
_entity_poly.pdbx_seq_one_letter_code
_entity_poly.pdbx_strand_id
1 'polypeptide(L)'
;SRSGREDSEMNFLEAVFSFLFGDGNPNSNLEERRWKTIGAVIRNSGGAVAAQQIAPYLDDLGESYQRESEDYMLPVLIRFDGRPEVSPSGDIVYHFPKLQTTTGQKYQQPVPAYLRAKLWQFSQASSNQIMLAIGLGSVNFVLALVLGSLLQGGEIAAQLGGFVVFVELIYPLLLVYGVGFLTIPLLRYFWVQWKKNQIEAQNQERQENAIALNQADEALQNKIAYAQQFAAQNVIREDNLVYSSEKDLLDQDIERKDQIDAEWEQRLELGSAENTSLDTNK
;
A
#
# COMPACT_ATOMS: atom_id res chain seq x y z
N SER A 1 -21.46 -13.21 21.36
CA SER A 1 -21.73 -13.99 20.12
C SER A 1 -21.79 -13.01 18.94
N ARG A 2 -20.70 -12.86 18.20
CA ARG A 2 -20.66 -12.05 16.96
C ARG A 2 -20.74 -13.02 15.78
N SER A 3 -21.71 -12.79 14.92
CA SER A 3 -22.10 -13.64 13.79
C SER A 3 -20.90 -13.99 12.92
N GLY A 4 -20.62 -15.29 12.79
CA GLY A 4 -19.92 -15.80 11.63
C GLY A 4 -20.73 -15.41 10.40
N ARG A 5 -20.06 -14.81 9.41
CA ARG A 5 -20.57 -14.84 8.05
C ARG A 5 -20.59 -16.31 7.67
N GLU A 6 -21.77 -16.91 7.65
CA GLU A 6 -21.98 -18.15 6.91
C GLU A 6 -21.49 -17.88 5.49
N ASP A 7 -20.72 -18.81 4.93
CA ASP A 7 -20.42 -18.89 3.51
C ASP A 7 -21.76 -18.97 2.78
N SER A 8 -22.34 -17.83 2.46
CA SER A 8 -23.48 -17.71 1.58
C SER A 8 -23.02 -18.23 0.23
N GLU A 9 -23.29 -19.50 -0.05
CA GLU A 9 -23.10 -20.08 -1.38
C GLU A 9 -23.70 -19.11 -2.40
N MET A 10 -22.85 -18.61 -3.30
CA MET A 10 -23.20 -17.62 -4.30
C MET A 10 -24.42 -18.10 -5.10
N ASN A 11 -25.45 -17.26 -5.27
CA ASN A 11 -26.62 -17.64 -6.07
C ASN A 11 -26.23 -17.79 -7.56
N PHE A 12 -26.96 -18.58 -8.34
CA PHE A 12 -26.71 -18.77 -9.77
C PHE A 12 -26.60 -17.45 -10.56
N LEU A 13 -27.50 -16.49 -10.33
CA LEU A 13 -27.43 -15.19 -11.01
C LEU A 13 -26.17 -14.39 -10.62
N GLU A 14 -25.79 -14.45 -9.35
CA GLU A 14 -24.57 -13.82 -8.84
C GLU A 14 -23.32 -14.52 -9.43
N ALA A 15 -23.37 -15.83 -9.59
CA ALA A 15 -22.31 -16.60 -10.22
C ALA A 15 -22.18 -16.30 -11.72
N VAL A 16 -23.29 -16.11 -12.44
CA VAL A 16 -23.28 -15.66 -13.84
C VAL A 16 -22.73 -14.23 -13.91
N PHE A 17 -23.12 -13.34 -13.00
CA PHE A 17 -22.59 -11.97 -12.95
C PHE A 17 -21.08 -11.97 -12.68
N SER A 18 -20.62 -12.73 -11.68
CA SER A 18 -19.20 -12.90 -11.37
C SER A 18 -18.44 -13.53 -12.56
N PHE A 19 -19.03 -14.53 -13.22
CA PHE A 19 -18.47 -15.11 -14.44
C PHE A 19 -18.34 -14.08 -15.58
N LEU A 20 -19.30 -13.19 -15.78
CA LEU A 20 -19.28 -12.20 -16.87
C LEU A 20 -18.41 -10.98 -16.56
N PHE A 21 -18.52 -10.43 -15.35
CA PHE A 21 -17.89 -9.14 -14.99
C PHE A 21 -16.79 -9.23 -13.92
N GLY A 22 -16.82 -10.28 -13.09
CA GLY A 22 -15.83 -10.52 -12.05
C GLY A 22 -16.22 -9.83 -10.76
N ASP A 23 -15.37 -9.94 -9.74
CA ASP A 23 -15.70 -9.52 -8.37
C ASP A 23 -15.00 -8.22 -7.95
N GLY A 24 -14.48 -7.47 -8.93
CA GLY A 24 -13.76 -6.22 -8.72
C GLY A 24 -12.30 -6.38 -8.33
N ASN A 25 -11.66 -5.27 -7.98
CA ASN A 25 -10.23 -5.22 -7.65
C ASN A 25 -10.00 -5.72 -6.20
N PRO A 26 -9.32 -6.88 -5.99
CA PRO A 26 -9.07 -7.41 -4.64
C PRO A 26 -8.08 -6.57 -3.82
N ASN A 27 -7.43 -5.59 -4.46
CA ASN A 27 -6.42 -4.71 -3.90
C ASN A 27 -6.84 -3.24 -3.86
N SER A 28 -8.14 -2.94 -3.86
CA SER A 28 -8.65 -1.56 -3.77
C SER A 28 -8.11 -0.77 -2.56
N ASN A 29 -7.81 -1.47 -1.46
CA ASN A 29 -7.25 -0.90 -0.24
C ASN A 29 -5.73 -1.12 -0.07
N LEU A 30 -5.01 -1.52 -1.12
CA LEU A 30 -3.59 -1.88 -1.01
C LEU A 30 -2.73 -0.69 -0.59
N GLU A 31 -3.02 0.50 -1.14
CA GLU A 31 -2.28 1.72 -0.81
C GLU A 31 -2.51 2.16 0.64
N GLU A 32 -3.76 2.15 1.12
CA GLU A 32 -4.06 2.44 2.51
C GLU A 32 -3.34 1.45 3.45
N ARG A 33 -3.38 0.15 3.11
CA ARG A 33 -2.65 -0.88 3.85
C ARG A 33 -1.14 -0.64 3.82
N ARG A 34 -0.57 -0.23 2.68
CA ARG A 34 0.85 0.11 2.55
C ARG A 34 1.23 1.19 3.55
N TRP A 35 0.58 2.34 3.50
CA TRP A 35 0.93 3.47 4.37
C TRP A 35 0.73 3.16 5.84
N LYS A 36 -0.36 2.46 6.19
CA LYS A 36 -0.58 1.99 7.56
C LYS A 36 0.53 1.06 8.04
N THR A 37 0.99 0.14 7.19
CA THR A 37 2.05 -0.82 7.50
C THR A 37 3.41 -0.13 7.64
N ILE A 38 3.78 0.74 6.69
CA ILE A 38 5.02 1.53 6.75
C ILE A 38 5.06 2.37 8.03
N GLY A 39 3.97 3.08 8.34
CA GLY A 39 3.89 3.84 9.58
C GLY A 39 4.02 2.98 10.84
N ALA A 40 3.51 1.75 10.82
CA ALA A 40 3.67 0.81 11.93
C ALA A 40 5.12 0.31 12.06
N VAL A 41 5.80 0.03 10.94
CA VAL A 41 7.24 -0.31 10.92
C VAL A 41 8.06 0.82 11.56
N ILE A 42 7.87 2.06 11.09
CA ILE A 42 8.59 3.22 11.59
C ILE A 42 8.34 3.42 13.10
N ARG A 43 7.08 3.34 13.54
CA ARG A 43 6.74 3.43 14.98
C ARG A 43 7.38 2.32 15.80
N ASN A 44 7.36 1.08 15.30
CA ASN A 44 7.99 -0.07 15.97
C ASN A 44 9.52 0.09 16.06
N SER A 45 10.13 0.82 15.13
CA SER A 45 11.56 1.21 15.17
C SER A 45 11.84 2.49 15.95
N GLY A 46 10.84 3.08 16.61
CA GLY A 46 11.01 4.27 17.45
C GLY A 46 11.12 5.58 16.67
N GLY A 47 10.76 5.60 15.39
CA GLY A 47 10.78 6.80 14.57
C GLY A 47 12.04 6.98 13.72
N ALA A 48 12.99 6.04 13.69
CA ALA A 48 14.06 6.04 12.70
C ALA A 48 14.30 4.64 12.12
N VAL A 49 14.58 4.59 10.81
CA VAL A 49 14.72 3.33 10.05
C VAL A 49 15.80 3.45 8.97
N ALA A 50 16.39 2.32 8.61
CA ALA A 50 17.15 2.18 7.36
C ALA A 50 16.19 1.95 6.18
N ALA A 51 16.56 2.35 4.97
CA ALA A 51 15.71 2.19 3.78
C ALA A 51 15.30 0.73 3.53
N GLN A 52 16.22 -0.20 3.80
CA GLN A 52 16.04 -1.64 3.65
C GLN A 52 14.92 -2.20 4.56
N GLN A 53 14.61 -1.53 5.68
CA GLN A 53 13.48 -1.91 6.54
C GLN A 53 12.13 -1.56 5.92
N ILE A 54 12.09 -0.62 4.97
CA ILE A 54 10.88 -0.15 4.30
C ILE A 54 10.70 -0.77 2.92
N ALA A 55 11.79 -1.15 2.25
CA ALA A 55 11.82 -1.78 0.93
C ALA A 55 10.79 -2.93 0.74
N PRO A 56 10.54 -3.85 1.70
CA PRO A 56 9.54 -4.91 1.55
C PRO A 56 8.07 -4.45 1.41
N TYR A 57 7.79 -3.17 1.66
CA TYR A 57 6.43 -2.61 1.63
C TYR A 57 6.17 -1.67 0.45
N LEU A 58 7.21 -1.35 -0.32
CA LEU A 58 7.10 -0.48 -1.47
C LEU A 58 6.83 -1.27 -2.75
N ASP A 59 6.38 -0.56 -3.77
CA ASP A 59 6.32 -1.08 -5.13
C ASP A 59 7.56 -0.58 -5.84
N ASP A 60 8.12 -1.41 -6.73
CA ASP A 60 9.12 -1.02 -7.72
C ASP A 60 10.19 -0.08 -7.16
N LEU A 61 11.25 -0.66 -6.60
CA LEU A 61 12.36 0.10 -6.04
C LEU A 61 13.22 0.79 -7.10
N GLY A 62 12.80 0.75 -8.37
CA GLY A 62 13.52 1.30 -9.50
C GLY A 62 14.66 0.41 -9.96
N GLU A 63 15.43 0.96 -10.90
CA GLU A 63 16.66 0.38 -11.43
C GLU A 63 17.77 0.30 -10.36
N SER A 64 18.83 -0.47 -10.60
CA SER A 64 19.92 -0.67 -9.63
C SER A 64 20.49 0.63 -9.03
N TYR A 65 20.71 1.65 -9.85
CA TYR A 65 21.25 2.93 -9.40
C TYR A 65 20.28 3.71 -8.48
N GLN A 66 18.97 3.57 -8.68
CA GLN A 66 17.93 4.19 -7.84
C GLN A 66 17.80 3.48 -6.50
N ARG A 67 18.01 2.14 -6.51
CA ARG A 67 18.07 1.35 -5.27
C ARG A 67 19.29 1.71 -4.44
N GLU A 68 20.44 1.89 -5.08
CA GLU A 68 21.68 2.33 -4.43
C GLU A 68 21.56 3.74 -3.85
N SER A 69 20.88 4.64 -4.56
CA SER A 69 20.62 6.02 -4.10
C SER A 69 19.47 6.11 -3.10
N GLU A 70 18.77 4.99 -2.85
CA GLU A 70 17.62 4.89 -1.95
C GLU A 70 16.46 5.85 -2.30
N ASP A 71 16.33 6.23 -3.58
CA ASP A 71 15.33 7.20 -4.08
C ASP A 71 13.89 6.78 -3.76
N TYR A 72 13.66 5.46 -3.63
CA TYR A 72 12.37 4.88 -3.25
C TYR A 72 11.87 5.34 -1.87
N MET A 73 12.73 5.94 -1.03
CA MET A 73 12.35 6.52 0.25
C MET A 73 11.67 7.89 0.13
N LEU A 74 11.86 8.62 -0.98
CA LEU A 74 11.32 9.98 -1.14
C LEU A 74 9.80 10.08 -0.87
N PRO A 75 8.94 9.19 -1.41
CA PRO A 75 7.50 9.24 -1.12
C PRO A 75 7.19 9.01 0.37
N VAL A 76 8.00 8.18 1.05
CA VAL A 76 7.83 7.88 2.48
C VAL A 76 8.19 9.10 3.32
N LEU A 77 9.27 9.79 2.98
CA LEU A 77 9.70 11.02 3.64
C LEU A 77 8.65 12.12 3.50
N ILE A 78 8.15 12.35 2.29
CA ILE A 78 7.10 13.33 2.05
C ILE A 78 5.82 12.98 2.82
N ARG A 79 5.44 11.70 2.84
CA ARG A 79 4.18 11.25 3.47
C ARG A 79 4.18 11.38 4.98
N PHE A 80 5.31 11.10 5.63
CA PHE A 80 5.43 11.06 7.09
C PHE A 80 6.26 12.20 7.68
N ASP A 81 6.62 13.19 6.86
CA ASP A 81 7.43 14.34 7.27
C ASP A 81 8.78 13.90 7.85
N GLY A 82 9.41 12.96 7.14
CA GLY A 82 10.70 12.39 7.49
C GLY A 82 11.86 13.13 6.85
N ARG A 83 13.06 12.95 7.40
CA ARG A 83 14.30 13.53 6.90
C ARG A 83 15.44 12.51 6.90
N PRO A 84 16.34 12.55 5.91
CA PRO A 84 17.55 11.75 5.90
C PRO A 84 18.56 12.33 6.90
N GLU A 85 19.30 11.45 7.57
CA GLU A 85 20.37 11.75 8.52
C GLU A 85 21.54 10.83 8.20
N VAL A 86 22.77 11.33 8.28
CA VAL A 86 23.97 10.55 7.93
C VAL A 86 24.65 10.05 9.20
N SER A 87 24.93 8.75 9.25
CA SER A 87 25.66 8.14 10.35
C SER A 87 27.15 8.51 10.31
N PRO A 88 27.89 8.33 11.42
CA PRO A 88 29.35 8.48 11.43
C PRO A 88 30.07 7.54 10.45
N SER A 89 29.45 6.42 10.08
CA SER A 89 29.96 5.48 9.07
C SER A 89 29.68 5.92 7.63
N GLY A 90 28.91 6.99 7.42
CA GLY A 90 28.51 7.48 6.10
C GLY A 90 27.21 6.87 5.55
N ASP A 91 26.49 6.09 6.35
CA ASP A 91 25.22 5.49 5.97
C ASP A 91 24.05 6.46 6.16
N ILE A 92 23.06 6.43 5.27
CA ILE A 92 21.85 7.23 5.41
C ILE A 92 20.82 6.47 6.25
N VAL A 93 20.34 7.08 7.33
CA VAL A 93 19.16 6.65 8.08
C VAL A 93 18.06 7.68 7.98
N TYR A 94 16.81 7.25 8.09
CA TYR A 94 15.66 8.12 7.89
C TYR A 94 14.93 8.31 9.20
N HIS A 95 14.77 9.56 9.58
CA HIS A 95 14.15 9.97 10.83
C HIS A 95 12.78 10.58 10.61
N PHE A 96 11.80 10.16 11.43
CA PHE A 96 10.39 10.50 11.35
C PHE A 96 9.88 10.97 12.73
N PRO A 97 10.04 12.27 13.05
CA PRO A 97 9.70 12.81 14.37
C PRO A 97 8.23 12.58 14.76
N LYS A 98 7.31 12.73 13.80
CA LYS A 98 5.87 12.58 14.03
C LYS A 98 5.43 11.13 14.32
N LEU A 99 6.32 10.17 14.08
CA LEU A 99 6.08 8.75 14.33
C LEU A 99 6.92 8.22 15.50
N GLN A 100 7.60 9.09 16.24
CA GLN A 100 8.17 8.72 17.52
C GLN A 100 7.06 8.45 18.54
N THR A 101 7.26 7.46 19.40
CA THR A 101 6.31 7.15 20.47
C THR A 101 6.76 7.87 21.74
N THR A 102 5.90 8.75 22.28
CA THR A 102 6.24 9.66 23.38
C THR A 102 6.10 9.05 24.77
N THR A 103 5.85 7.74 24.93
CA THR A 103 5.54 7.23 26.29
C THR A 103 5.85 5.75 26.45
N GLY A 104 6.33 5.39 27.65
CA GLY A 104 6.99 4.13 28.02
C GLY A 104 6.20 2.80 27.90
N GLN A 105 5.15 2.73 27.08
CA GLN A 105 4.52 1.47 26.69
C GLN A 105 4.74 1.22 25.20
N LYS A 106 5.84 0.53 24.88
CA LYS A 106 6.17 0.02 23.55
C LYS A 106 5.21 -1.11 23.15
N TYR A 107 3.94 -0.80 22.87
CA TYR A 107 3.06 -1.75 22.20
C TYR A 107 3.50 -1.88 20.74
N GLN A 108 4.32 -2.89 20.46
CA GLN A 108 4.69 -3.25 19.09
C GLN A 108 3.44 -3.69 18.33
N GLN A 109 3.12 -2.98 17.25
CA GLN A 109 2.03 -3.38 16.38
C GLN A 109 2.49 -4.60 15.57
N PRO A 110 1.64 -5.63 15.38
CA PRO A 110 1.99 -6.73 14.50
C PRO A 110 2.11 -6.21 13.06
N VAL A 111 3.25 -6.45 12.43
CA VAL A 111 3.54 -6.05 11.04
C VAL A 111 3.90 -7.32 10.24
N PRO A 112 3.33 -7.52 9.05
CA PRO A 112 3.73 -8.62 8.17
C PRO A 112 5.17 -8.41 7.68
N ALA A 113 5.90 -9.47 7.34
CA ALA A 113 7.29 -9.34 6.86
C ALA A 113 7.43 -8.50 5.57
N TYR A 114 6.39 -8.48 4.73
CA TYR A 114 6.33 -7.69 3.50
C TYR A 114 4.87 -7.38 3.11
N LEU A 115 4.67 -6.41 2.21
CA LEU A 115 3.33 -6.06 1.70
C LEU A 115 2.88 -7.07 0.62
N ARG A 116 2.01 -8.01 0.98
CA ARG A 116 1.45 -8.97 0.02
C ARG A 116 0.16 -8.46 -0.63
N ALA A 117 0.22 -8.22 -1.93
CA ALA A 117 -0.96 -7.97 -2.76
C ALA A 117 -1.71 -9.28 -3.05
N LYS A 118 -3.05 -9.23 -3.08
CA LYS A 118 -3.90 -10.38 -3.39
C LYS A 118 -3.87 -10.66 -4.90
N LEU A 119 -3.80 -11.93 -5.30
CA LEU A 119 -3.87 -12.28 -6.72
C LEU A 119 -5.28 -11.98 -7.26
N TRP A 120 -5.36 -11.51 -8.51
CA TRP A 120 -6.64 -11.39 -9.20
C TRP A 120 -7.21 -12.79 -9.45
N GLN A 121 -8.46 -12.97 -9.04
CA GLN A 121 -9.22 -14.16 -9.33
C GLN A 121 -10.14 -13.87 -10.51
N PHE A 122 -10.38 -14.89 -11.34
CA PHE A 122 -11.27 -14.73 -12.48
C PHE A 122 -12.72 -14.52 -12.03
N SER A 123 -13.17 -15.32 -11.07
CA SER A 123 -14.51 -15.27 -10.48
C SER A 123 -14.46 -15.97 -9.11
N GLN A 124 -15.28 -15.51 -8.17
CA GLN A 124 -15.54 -16.17 -6.89
C GLN A 124 -16.54 -17.33 -7.02
N ALA A 125 -17.19 -17.47 -8.17
CA ALA A 125 -18.07 -18.59 -8.45
C ALA A 125 -17.28 -19.91 -8.44
N SER A 126 -17.93 -20.97 -7.95
CA SER A 126 -17.37 -22.32 -7.99
C SER A 126 -17.21 -22.82 -9.42
N SER A 127 -16.32 -23.80 -9.63
CA SER A 127 -16.10 -24.42 -10.94
C SER A 127 -17.39 -24.96 -11.58
N ASN A 128 -18.30 -25.52 -10.77
CA ASN A 128 -19.60 -26.01 -11.24
C ASN A 128 -20.49 -24.87 -11.74
N GLN A 129 -20.52 -23.75 -11.02
CA GLN A 129 -21.31 -22.58 -11.43
C GLN A 129 -20.74 -21.92 -12.69
N ILE A 130 -19.41 -21.83 -12.81
CA ILE A 130 -18.74 -21.36 -14.02
C ILE A 130 -19.09 -22.28 -15.20
N MET A 131 -19.06 -23.60 -15.01
CA MET A 131 -19.42 -24.57 -16.05
C MET A 131 -20.89 -24.41 -16.48
N LEU A 132 -21.81 -24.23 -15.53
CA LEU A 132 -23.21 -23.97 -15.83
C LEU A 132 -23.41 -22.64 -16.58
N ALA A 133 -22.70 -21.58 -16.20
CA ALA A 133 -22.74 -20.31 -16.90
C ALA A 133 -22.23 -20.45 -18.35
N ILE A 134 -21.08 -21.09 -18.56
CA ILE A 134 -20.54 -21.39 -19.89
C ILE A 134 -21.55 -22.21 -20.70
N GLY A 135 -22.14 -23.24 -20.08
CA GLY A 135 -23.17 -24.08 -20.71
C GLY A 135 -24.38 -23.28 -21.16
N LEU A 136 -24.92 -22.43 -20.29
CA LEU A 136 -26.04 -21.53 -20.59
C LEU A 136 -25.70 -20.59 -21.76
N GLY A 137 -24.52 -19.97 -21.74
CA GLY A 137 -24.03 -19.11 -22.81
C GLY A 137 -23.89 -19.84 -24.15
N SER A 138 -23.32 -21.05 -24.10
CA SER A 138 -23.10 -21.91 -25.27
C SER A 138 -24.41 -22.36 -25.90
N VAL A 139 -25.38 -22.81 -25.08
CA VAL A 139 -26.71 -23.17 -25.54
C VAL A 139 -27.40 -21.97 -26.18
N ASN A 140 -27.36 -20.80 -25.54
CA ASN A 140 -27.98 -19.59 -26.09
C ASN A 140 -27.35 -19.17 -27.43
N PHE A 141 -26.02 -19.21 -27.53
CA PHE A 141 -25.32 -18.91 -28.76
C PHE A 141 -25.67 -19.90 -29.89
N VAL A 142 -25.70 -21.21 -29.61
CA VAL A 142 -26.10 -22.23 -30.60
C VAL A 142 -27.56 -22.04 -31.02
N LEU A 143 -28.47 -21.78 -30.09
CA LEU A 143 -29.88 -21.51 -30.42
C LEU A 143 -30.02 -20.27 -31.30
N ALA A 144 -29.23 -19.21 -31.05
CA ALA A 144 -29.20 -18.04 -31.91
C ALA A 144 -28.71 -18.40 -33.32
N LEU A 145 -27.66 -19.22 -33.47
CA LEU A 145 -27.20 -19.67 -34.79
C LEU A 145 -28.25 -20.50 -35.53
N VAL A 146 -28.90 -21.44 -34.84
CA VAL A 146 -30.00 -22.24 -35.41
C VAL A 146 -31.15 -21.34 -35.85
N LEU A 147 -31.55 -20.37 -35.01
CA LEU A 147 -32.57 -19.39 -35.36
C LEU A 147 -32.18 -18.60 -36.62
N GLY A 148 -30.92 -18.16 -36.73
CA GLY A 148 -30.42 -17.49 -37.92
C GLY A 148 -30.53 -18.35 -39.19
N SER A 149 -30.19 -19.64 -39.09
CA SER A 149 -30.35 -20.59 -40.20
C SER A 149 -31.82 -20.78 -40.59
N LEU A 150 -32.74 -20.79 -39.63
CA LEU A 150 -34.18 -20.93 -39.87
C LEU A 150 -34.77 -19.69 -40.55
N LEU A 151 -34.32 -18.49 -40.18
CA LEU A 151 -34.77 -17.23 -40.80
C LEU A 151 -34.33 -17.12 -42.27
N GLN A 152 -33.13 -17.62 -42.61
CA GLN A 152 -32.63 -17.61 -43.99
C GLN A 152 -33.38 -18.56 -44.94
N GLY A 153 -34.03 -19.60 -44.42
CA GLY A 153 -34.66 -20.65 -45.22
C GLY A 153 -35.93 -20.24 -45.98
N GLY A 154 -36.54 -19.08 -45.68
CA GLY A 154 -37.72 -18.53 -46.40
C GLY A 154 -39.03 -19.33 -46.25
N GLU A 155 -38.98 -20.63 -45.99
CA GLU A 155 -40.15 -21.52 -45.84
C GLU A 155 -41.02 -21.14 -44.64
N ILE A 156 -40.41 -20.61 -43.58
CA ILE A 156 -41.09 -20.21 -42.34
C ILE A 156 -41.83 -18.88 -42.52
N ALA A 157 -41.31 -17.98 -43.37
CA ALA A 157 -41.93 -16.70 -43.67
C ALA A 157 -43.32 -16.86 -44.32
N ALA A 158 -43.52 -17.92 -45.09
CA ALA A 158 -44.79 -18.24 -45.74
C ALA A 158 -45.89 -18.68 -44.75
N GLN A 159 -45.53 -19.22 -43.58
CA GLN A 159 -46.47 -19.76 -42.60
C GLN A 159 -46.73 -18.80 -41.43
N LEU A 160 -45.70 -18.07 -40.99
CA LEU A 160 -45.75 -17.25 -39.77
C LEU A 160 -45.80 -15.73 -40.04
N GLY A 161 -45.68 -15.31 -41.30
CA GLY A 161 -45.92 -13.92 -41.73
C GLY A 161 -45.18 -12.87 -40.88
N GLY A 162 -45.93 -11.91 -40.33
CA GLY A 162 -45.38 -10.77 -39.58
C GLY A 162 -44.56 -11.11 -38.33
N PHE A 163 -44.71 -12.32 -37.76
CA PHE A 163 -43.86 -12.76 -36.64
C PHE A 163 -42.40 -12.95 -37.07
N VAL A 164 -42.15 -13.42 -38.30
CA VAL A 164 -40.79 -13.62 -38.83
C VAL A 164 -40.06 -12.27 -38.95
N VAL A 165 -40.74 -11.23 -39.43
CA VAL A 165 -40.19 -9.87 -39.52
C VAL A 165 -39.79 -9.33 -38.14
N PHE A 166 -40.60 -9.58 -37.10
CA PHE A 166 -40.25 -9.18 -35.73
C PHE A 166 -39.02 -9.94 -35.21
N VAL A 167 -38.93 -11.25 -35.46
CA VAL A 167 -37.79 -12.06 -35.04
C VAL A 167 -36.52 -11.63 -35.78
N GLU A 168 -36.60 -11.35 -37.08
CA GLU A 168 -35.49 -10.78 -37.87
C GLU A 168 -35.01 -9.44 -37.30
N LEU A 169 -35.92 -8.60 -36.80
CA LEU A 169 -35.56 -7.31 -36.19
C LEU A 169 -34.76 -7.47 -34.89
N ILE A 170 -35.12 -8.43 -34.02
CA ILE A 170 -34.43 -8.66 -32.75
C ILE A 170 -33.24 -9.63 -32.85
N TYR A 171 -33.14 -10.38 -33.95
CA TYR A 171 -32.11 -11.39 -34.16
C TYR A 171 -30.67 -10.86 -33.97
N PRO A 172 -30.28 -9.70 -34.54
CA PRO A 172 -28.93 -9.16 -34.33
C PRO A 172 -28.62 -8.91 -32.84
N LEU A 173 -29.61 -8.45 -32.06
CA LEU A 173 -29.44 -8.23 -30.63
C LEU A 173 -29.22 -9.55 -29.88
N LEU A 174 -29.99 -10.59 -30.20
CA LEU A 174 -29.83 -11.94 -29.63
C LEU A 174 -28.46 -12.54 -29.97
N LEU A 175 -28.01 -12.38 -31.21
CA LEU A 175 -26.71 -12.86 -31.67
C LEU A 175 -25.58 -12.14 -30.93
N VAL A 176 -25.62 -10.81 -30.87
CA VAL A 176 -24.63 -10.01 -30.13
C VAL A 176 -24.61 -10.39 -28.65
N TYR A 177 -25.78 -10.62 -28.04
CA TYR A 177 -25.86 -11.07 -26.66
C TYR A 177 -25.18 -12.44 -26.46
N GLY A 178 -25.49 -13.42 -27.31
CA GLY A 178 -24.88 -14.76 -27.23
C GLY A 178 -23.36 -14.74 -27.44
N VAL A 179 -22.88 -13.97 -28.42
CA VAL A 179 -21.43 -13.78 -28.67
C VAL A 179 -20.78 -13.08 -27.47
N GLY A 180 -21.37 -11.99 -26.98
CA GLY A 180 -20.84 -11.22 -25.85
C GLY A 180 -20.72 -12.03 -24.58
N PHE A 181 -21.72 -12.86 -24.28
CA PHE A 181 -21.74 -13.72 -23.10
C PHE A 181 -20.53 -14.68 -23.03
N LEU A 182 -19.99 -15.11 -24.17
CA LEU A 182 -18.82 -15.99 -24.23
C LEU A 182 -17.50 -15.25 -24.45
N THR A 183 -17.52 -14.20 -25.28
CA THR A 183 -16.28 -13.49 -25.68
C THR A 183 -15.77 -12.52 -24.61
N ILE A 184 -16.65 -11.83 -23.88
CA ILE A 184 -16.29 -10.94 -22.78
C ILE A 184 -15.49 -11.68 -21.69
N PRO A 185 -16.00 -12.79 -21.10
CA PRO A 185 -15.24 -13.54 -20.10
C PRO A 185 -13.96 -14.16 -20.67
N LEU A 186 -13.95 -14.56 -21.94
CA LEU A 186 -12.74 -15.09 -22.58
C LEU A 186 -11.62 -14.04 -22.66
N LEU A 187 -11.92 -12.83 -23.14
CA LEU A 187 -10.95 -11.73 -23.19
C LEU A 187 -10.48 -11.35 -21.77
N ARG A 188 -11.43 -11.28 -20.83
CA ARG A 188 -11.13 -11.00 -19.43
C ARG A 188 -10.22 -12.06 -18.80
N TYR A 189 -10.41 -13.34 -19.13
CA TYR A 189 -9.55 -14.42 -18.64
C TYR A 189 -8.08 -14.15 -18.95
N PHE A 190 -7.75 -13.81 -20.20
CA PHE A 190 -6.37 -13.47 -20.57
C PHE A 190 -5.84 -12.24 -19.82
N TRP A 191 -6.67 -11.20 -19.67
CA TRP A 191 -6.30 -10.01 -18.89
C TRP A 191 -6.03 -10.33 -17.41
N VAL A 192 -6.87 -11.17 -16.79
CA VAL A 192 -6.69 -11.63 -15.40
C VAL A 192 -5.41 -12.44 -15.25
N GLN A 193 -5.11 -13.36 -16.18
CA GLN A 193 -3.87 -14.13 -16.14
C GLN A 193 -2.64 -13.24 -16.24
N TRP A 194 -2.65 -12.27 -17.17
CA TRP A 194 -1.57 -11.28 -17.28
C TRP A 194 -1.40 -10.49 -15.97
N LYS A 195 -2.52 -9.98 -15.40
CA LYS A 195 -2.46 -9.19 -14.17
C LYS A 195 -2.01 -10.01 -12.96
N LYS A 196 -2.41 -11.28 -12.89
CA LYS A 196 -1.98 -12.23 -11.87
C LYS A 196 -0.46 -12.40 -11.90
N ASN A 197 0.13 -12.64 -13.07
CA ASN A 197 1.58 -12.82 -13.22
C ASN A 197 2.36 -11.56 -12.81
N GLN A 198 1.86 -10.37 -13.15
CA GLN A 198 2.46 -9.11 -12.70
C GLN A 198 2.48 -8.98 -11.17
N ILE A 199 1.36 -9.28 -10.52
CA ILE A 199 1.25 -9.17 -9.05
C ILE A 199 2.11 -10.24 -8.36
N GLU A 200 2.21 -11.42 -8.94
CA GLU A 200 3.07 -12.49 -8.44
C GLU A 200 4.55 -12.07 -8.46
N ALA A 201 5.03 -11.52 -9.58
CA ALA A 201 6.39 -10.99 -9.68
C ALA A 201 6.66 -9.88 -8.65
N GLN A 202 5.74 -8.93 -8.48
CA GLN A 202 5.87 -7.87 -7.46
C GLN A 202 5.88 -8.41 -6.02
N ASN A 203 5.04 -9.40 -5.73
CA ASN A 203 5.03 -10.04 -4.41
C ASN A 203 6.32 -10.80 -4.16
N GLN A 204 6.88 -11.44 -5.19
CA GLN A 204 8.16 -12.14 -5.11
C GLN A 204 9.29 -11.15 -4.80
N GLU A 205 9.39 -10.02 -5.49
CA GLU A 205 10.39 -9.00 -5.20
C GLU A 205 10.30 -8.48 -3.76
N ARG A 206 9.08 -8.18 -3.27
CA ARG A 206 8.86 -7.77 -1.87
C ARG A 206 9.26 -8.86 -0.87
N GLN A 207 9.04 -10.13 -1.22
CA GLN A 207 9.46 -11.27 -0.41
C GLN A 207 10.98 -11.40 -0.39
N GLU A 208 11.65 -11.25 -1.52
CA GLU A 208 13.12 -11.27 -1.63
C GLU A 208 13.75 -10.16 -0.78
N ASN A 209 13.18 -8.95 -0.83
CA ASN A 209 13.62 -7.83 0.03
C ASN A 209 13.44 -8.16 1.52
N ALA A 210 12.34 -8.81 1.90
CA ALA A 210 12.14 -9.25 3.29
C ALA A 210 13.13 -10.35 3.71
N ILE A 211 13.47 -11.26 2.81
CA ILE A 211 14.48 -12.29 3.07
C ILE A 211 15.85 -11.64 3.25
N ALA A 212 16.24 -10.73 2.36
CA ALA A 212 17.49 -9.99 2.45
C ALA A 212 17.60 -9.18 3.77
N LEU A 213 16.50 -8.58 4.22
CA LEU A 213 16.45 -7.88 5.51
C LEU A 213 16.64 -8.83 6.70
N ASN A 214 16.07 -10.04 6.65
CA ASN A 214 16.25 -11.03 7.72
C ASN A 214 17.63 -11.69 7.71
N GLN A 215 18.28 -11.75 6.54
CA GLN A 215 19.63 -12.27 6.34
C GLN A 215 20.67 -11.14 6.26
N ALA A 216 20.40 -10.01 6.93
CA ALA A 216 21.24 -8.82 6.90
C ALA A 216 22.70 -9.15 7.24
N ASP A 217 23.61 -8.64 6.41
CA ASP A 217 25.05 -8.67 6.67
C ASP A 217 25.43 -7.70 7.81
N GLU A 218 26.69 -7.76 8.26
CA GLU A 218 27.15 -6.93 9.37
C GLU A 218 26.97 -5.42 9.09
N ALA A 219 27.17 -4.99 7.84
CA ALA A 219 26.98 -3.60 7.42
C ALA A 219 25.53 -3.15 7.62
N LEU A 220 24.56 -3.92 7.12
CA LEU A 220 23.14 -3.59 7.28
C LEU A 220 22.70 -3.69 8.75
N GLN A 221 23.19 -4.66 9.51
CA GLN A 221 22.92 -4.76 10.94
C GLN A 221 23.41 -3.53 11.71
N ASN A 222 24.63 -3.06 11.42
CA ASN A 222 25.19 -1.86 12.03
C ASN A 222 24.38 -0.61 11.66
N LYS A 223 23.96 -0.48 10.40
CA LYS A 223 23.09 0.61 9.93
C LYS A 223 21.74 0.63 10.66
N ILE A 224 21.10 -0.52 10.82
CA ILE A 224 19.83 -0.66 11.56
C ILE A 224 20.04 -0.34 13.05
N ALA A 225 21.12 -0.82 13.65
CA ALA A 225 21.45 -0.54 15.04
C ALA A 225 21.67 0.97 15.28
N TYR A 226 22.37 1.65 14.36
CA TYR A 226 22.53 3.10 14.40
C TYR A 226 21.18 3.82 14.31
N ALA A 227 20.29 3.43 13.39
CA ALA A 227 18.95 4.00 13.30
C ALA A 227 18.18 3.88 14.63
N GLN A 228 18.25 2.72 15.29
CA GLN A 228 17.60 2.51 16.59
C GLN A 228 18.20 3.37 17.71
N GLN A 229 19.53 3.52 17.74
CA GLN A 229 20.21 4.40 18.69
C GLN A 229 19.84 5.86 18.46
N PHE A 230 19.80 6.29 17.20
CA PHE A 230 19.40 7.63 16.81
C PHE A 230 17.96 7.94 17.21
N ALA A 231 17.05 6.98 17.02
CA ALA A 231 15.68 7.07 17.50
C ALA A 231 15.61 7.23 19.03
N ALA A 232 16.41 6.46 19.78
CA ALA A 232 16.42 6.50 21.25
C ALA A 232 16.96 7.82 21.84
N GLN A 233 17.91 8.47 21.16
CA GLN A 233 18.47 9.76 21.57
C GLN A 233 17.51 10.92 21.30
N ASN A 234 16.74 10.83 20.21
CA ASN A 234 15.84 11.88 19.77
C ASN A 234 14.40 11.72 20.29
N VAL A 235 14.14 10.83 21.26
CA VAL A 235 12.81 10.68 21.86
C VAL A 235 12.43 12.00 22.52
N ILE A 236 11.30 12.58 22.08
CA ILE A 236 10.67 13.71 22.76
C ILE A 236 10.33 13.27 24.18
N ARG A 237 11.13 13.72 25.15
CA ARG A 237 10.88 13.57 26.59
C ARG A 237 10.16 14.84 27.07
N GLU A 238 9.35 14.71 28.12
CA GLU A 238 8.57 15.83 28.71
C GLU A 238 9.46 17.01 29.15
N ASP A 239 10.75 16.79 29.39
CA ASP A 239 11.76 17.79 29.71
C ASP A 239 12.27 18.60 28.50
N ASN A 240 11.93 18.20 27.27
CA ASN A 240 12.37 18.81 26.01
C ASN A 240 11.20 19.38 25.18
N LEU A 241 10.05 19.63 25.81
CA LEU A 241 8.91 20.29 25.19
C LEU A 241 9.14 21.81 25.15
N VAL A 242 9.49 22.34 23.97
CA VAL A 242 9.71 23.79 23.77
C VAL A 242 8.44 24.62 24.00
N TYR A 243 7.26 24.00 23.83
CA TYR A 243 5.95 24.58 24.15
C TYR A 243 5.01 23.52 24.71
N SER A 244 4.62 23.68 25.97
CA SER A 244 3.51 22.95 26.59
C SER A 244 2.22 23.76 26.41
N SER A 245 1.16 23.15 25.89
CA SER A 245 -0.17 23.79 25.73
C SER A 245 -0.93 23.94 27.05
N GLU A 246 -0.36 23.46 28.16
CA GLU A 246 -1.03 23.42 29.47
C GLU A 246 -0.66 24.61 30.36
N LYS A 247 0.37 25.39 30.00
CA LYS A 247 0.85 26.53 30.80
C LYS A 247 0.72 27.83 30.02
N ASP A 248 0.15 28.87 30.63
CA ASP A 248 -0.06 30.17 29.99
C ASP A 248 1.28 30.78 29.54
N LEU A 249 1.31 31.39 28.36
CA LEU A 249 2.54 31.88 27.71
C LEU A 249 3.26 32.94 28.57
N LEU A 250 2.49 33.73 29.33
CA LEU A 250 3.05 34.73 30.24
C LEU A 250 3.80 34.13 31.43
N ASP A 251 3.31 33.03 32.01
CA ASP A 251 3.97 32.38 33.14
C ASP A 251 5.26 31.66 32.69
N GLN A 252 5.28 31.16 31.46
CA GLN A 252 6.47 30.53 30.85
C GLN A 252 7.59 31.54 30.58
N ASP A 253 7.26 32.73 30.09
CA ASP A 253 8.26 33.79 29.84
C ASP A 253 8.87 34.31 31.15
N ILE A 254 8.11 34.37 32.24
CA ILE A 254 8.59 34.83 33.55
C ILE A 254 9.55 33.81 34.18
N GLU A 255 9.22 32.51 34.20
CA GLU A 255 10.10 31.47 34.75
C GLU A 255 11.42 31.33 33.95
N ARG A 256 11.37 31.58 32.64
CA ARG A 256 12.54 31.44 31.76
C ARG A 256 13.43 32.67 31.75
N LYS A 257 12.89 33.85 32.07
CA LYS A 257 13.66 35.09 32.15
C LYS A 257 14.79 35.00 33.16
N ASP A 258 14.54 34.40 34.33
CA ASP A 258 15.57 34.22 35.36
C ASP A 258 16.70 33.28 34.93
N GLN A 259 16.38 32.24 34.14
CA GLN A 259 17.38 31.29 33.62
C GLN A 259 18.20 31.89 32.48
N ILE A 260 17.54 32.64 31.58
CA ILE A 260 18.19 33.35 30.49
C ILE A 260 19.12 34.41 31.11
N ASP A 261 18.63 35.23 32.04
CA ASP A 261 19.43 36.27 32.68
C ASP A 261 20.68 35.67 33.37
N ALA A 262 20.55 34.53 34.06
CA ALA A 262 21.67 33.81 34.67
C ALA A 262 22.69 33.26 33.64
N GLU A 263 22.23 32.74 32.50
CA GLU A 263 23.10 32.25 31.43
C GLU A 263 23.85 33.40 30.73
N TRP A 264 23.21 34.56 30.61
CA TRP A 264 23.81 35.77 30.07
C TRP A 264 24.86 36.37 31.01
N GLU A 265 24.63 36.38 32.32
CA GLU A 265 25.63 36.78 33.32
C GLU A 265 26.87 35.87 33.24
N GLN A 266 26.67 34.56 33.14
CA GLN A 266 27.78 33.60 33.01
C GLN A 266 28.63 33.87 31.76
N ARG A 267 27.99 34.21 30.63
CA ARG A 267 28.68 34.55 29.38
C ARG A 267 29.41 35.89 29.45
N LEU A 268 28.85 36.88 30.16
CA LEU A 268 29.50 38.17 30.38
C LEU A 268 30.72 38.01 31.29
N GLU A 269 30.64 37.19 32.32
CA GLU A 269 31.78 36.88 33.19
C GLU A 269 32.89 36.14 32.42
N LEU A 270 32.53 35.12 31.63
CA LEU A 270 33.49 34.39 30.79
C LEU A 270 34.16 35.30 29.74
N GLY A 271 33.38 36.15 29.05
CA GLY A 271 33.92 37.11 28.08
C GLY A 271 34.75 38.22 28.72
N SER A 272 34.44 38.61 29.96
CA SER A 272 35.24 39.58 30.71
C SER A 272 36.56 38.99 31.21
N ALA A 273 36.57 37.72 31.63
CA ALA A 273 37.77 37.00 32.06
C ALA A 273 38.72 36.74 30.88
N GLU A 274 38.19 36.46 29.69
CA GLU A 274 38.98 36.27 28.47
C GLU A 274 39.66 37.59 28.04
N ASN A 275 38.95 38.72 28.07
CA ASN A 275 39.51 40.04 27.75
C ASN A 275 40.54 40.53 28.78
N THR A 276 40.38 40.21 30.07
CA THR A 276 41.33 40.62 31.12
C THR A 276 42.66 39.86 31.02
N SER A 277 42.64 38.63 30.50
CA SER A 277 43.85 37.81 30.29
C SER A 277 44.73 38.28 29.12
N LEU A 278 44.15 38.99 28.15
CA LEU A 278 44.85 39.53 26.97
C LEU A 278 45.58 40.85 27.27
N ASP A 279 45.08 41.67 28.20
CA ASP A 279 45.71 42.94 28.57
C ASP A 279 46.88 42.80 29.57
N THR A 280 47.00 41.67 30.27
CA THR A 280 48.13 41.40 31.18
C THR A 280 49.38 40.81 30.51
N ASN A 281 49.34 40.56 29.20
CA ASN A 281 50.43 39.90 28.45
C ASN A 281 51.00 40.79 27.34
N LYS A 282 51.18 42.09 27.63
CA LYS A 282 51.88 43.07 26.78
C LYS A 282 52.89 43.87 27.56
#